data_AF-A0A2K8PIG0-F1
#
_entry.id   AF-A0A2K8PIG0-F1
#
_cell.length_a   1.000
_cell.length_b   1.000
_cell.length_c   1.000
_cell.angle_alpha   90.00
_cell.angle_beta   90.00
_cell.angle_gamma   90.00
#
_symmetry.space_group_name_H-M   'P 1'
#
loop_
_entity.id
_entity.type
_entity.pdbx_description
1 polymer ?
#
loop_
_entity_poly.entity_id
_entity_poly.type
_entity_poly.pdbx_seq_one_letter_code
_entity_poly.pdbx_strand_id
1 'polypeptide(L)'
;MWTELETVTRYLSQNRQRDAGILLWQAGANMTASQILDVVSSCRNTGLNEAADAVLTSVSERSDRQAVLNVTAAFQQAGRHDDVSYLLAVSVQ
;
A
#
# COMPACT_ATOMS: atom_id res chain seq x y z
N MET A 1 9.75 0.09 11.81
CA MET A 1 8.52 -0.66 12.15
C MET A 1 7.35 0.30 12.01
N TRP A 2 6.40 0.01 11.12
CA TRP A 2 5.23 0.86 10.87
C TRP A 2 4.23 0.69 12.01
N THR A 3 4.07 1.72 12.85
CA THR A 3 3.20 1.70 14.05
C THR A 3 1.74 1.40 13.74
N GLU A 4 1.28 1.83 12.57
CA GLU A 4 -0.08 1.63 12.11
C GLU A 4 -0.30 0.18 11.62
N LEU A 5 0.76 -0.59 11.33
CA LEU A 5 0.65 -2.03 11.03
C LEU A 5 0.03 -2.80 12.21
N GLU A 6 0.45 -2.46 13.43
CA GLU A 6 -0.10 -3.05 14.66
C GLU A 6 -1.58 -2.71 14.79
N THR A 7 -1.95 -1.49 14.38
CA THR A 7 -3.34 -1.02 14.42
C THR A 7 -4.19 -1.72 13.36
N VAL A 8 -3.70 -1.86 12.12
CA VAL A 8 -4.35 -2.64 11.06
C VAL A 8 -4.54 -4.08 11.53
N THR A 9 -3.48 -4.72 12.05
CA THR A 9 -3.53 -6.11 12.54
C THR A 9 -4.56 -6.27 13.66
N ARG A 10 -4.62 -5.30 14.59
CA ARG A 10 -5.62 -5.28 15.67
C ARG A 10 -7.04 -5.10 15.15
N TYR A 11 -7.26 -4.25 14.15
CA TYR A 11 -8.58 -4.08 13.56
C TYR A 11 -9.02 -5.34 12.82
N LEU A 12 -8.13 -5.95 12.05
CA LEU A 12 -8.41 -7.21 11.37
C LEU A 12 -8.74 -8.34 12.36
N SER A 13 -7.99 -8.48 13.45
CA SER A 13 -8.26 -9.50 14.47
C SER A 13 -9.57 -9.27 15.25
N GLN A 14 -10.04 -8.03 15.30
CA GLN A 14 -11.33 -7.65 15.89
C GLN A 14 -12.49 -7.66 14.88
N ASN A 15 -12.28 -8.19 13.67
CA ASN A 15 -13.24 -8.18 12.56
C ASN A 15 -13.71 -6.76 12.15
N ARG A 16 -12.88 -5.74 12.41
CA ARG A 16 -13.13 -4.33 12.07
C ARG A 16 -12.55 -3.98 10.69
N GLN A 17 -12.99 -4.73 9.67
CA GLN A 17 -12.46 -4.61 8.31
C GLN A 17 -12.60 -3.20 7.73
N ARG A 18 -13.71 -2.50 8.02
CA ARG A 18 -13.94 -1.13 7.56
C ARG A 18 -12.89 -0.15 8.10
N ASP A 19 -12.55 -0.26 9.38
CA ASP A 19 -11.57 0.63 10.01
C ASP A 19 -10.16 0.36 9.50
N ALA A 20 -9.82 -0.92 9.29
CA ALA A 20 -8.58 -1.31 8.64
C ALA A 20 -8.50 -0.73 7.21
N GLY A 21 -9.58 -0.86 6.44
CA GLY A 21 -9.67 -0.32 5.07
C GLY A 21 -9.50 1.20 5.01
N ILE A 22 -10.13 1.95 5.91
CA ILE A 22 -9.97 3.42 5.97
C ILE A 22 -8.50 3.79 6.24
N LEU A 23 -7.85 3.11 7.18
CA LEU A 23 -6.47 3.38 7.54
C LEU A 23 -5.50 3.09 6.38
N LEU A 24 -5.70 1.97 5.68
CA LEU A 24 -4.91 1.58 4.51
C LEU A 24 -5.13 2.54 3.34
N TRP A 25 -6.38 2.97 3.12
CA TRP A 25 -6.71 3.97 2.10
C TRP A 25 -6.01 5.30 2.39
N GLN A 26 -6.05 5.78 3.64
CA GLN A 26 -5.36 7.02 4.03
C GLN A 26 -3.84 6.94 3.85
N ALA A 27 -3.24 5.79 4.17
CA ALA A 27 -1.82 5.55 3.94
C ALA A 27 -1.49 5.64 2.45
N GLY A 28 -2.23 4.89 1.62
CA GLY A 28 -2.10 4.88 0.17
C GLY A 28 -2.34 6.24 -0.48
N ALA A 29 -3.15 7.13 0.11
CA ALA A 29 -3.43 8.45 -0.44
C ALA A 29 -2.36 9.50 -0.11
N ASN A 30 -1.75 9.44 1.08
CA ASN A 30 -0.99 10.58 1.63
C ASN A 30 0.51 10.34 1.80
N MET A 31 0.97 9.08 1.86
CA MET A 31 2.37 8.79 2.15
C MET A 31 3.30 9.03 0.95
N THR A 32 4.58 9.26 1.23
CA THR A 32 5.63 9.35 0.21
C THR A 32 5.94 7.98 -0.39
N ALA A 33 6.66 7.96 -1.53
CA ALA A 33 7.05 6.71 -2.19
C ALA A 33 7.87 5.77 -1.28
N SER A 34 8.80 6.30 -0.49
CA SER A 34 9.59 5.49 0.46
C SER A 34 8.72 4.92 1.58
N GLN A 35 7.79 5.72 2.12
CA GLN A 35 6.86 5.28 3.15
C GLN A 35 5.92 4.18 2.63
N ILE A 36 5.38 4.32 1.41
CA ILE A 36 4.55 3.28 0.79
C ILE A 36 5.36 1.99 0.62
N LEU A 37 6.61 2.09 0.16
CA LEU A 37 7.49 0.92 0.01
C LEU A 37 7.70 0.21 1.36
N ASP A 38 7.95 0.95 2.43
CA ASP A 38 8.13 0.40 3.79
C ASP A 38 6.85 -0.29 4.30
N VAL A 39 5.69 0.36 4.10
CA VAL A 39 4.37 -0.17 4.50
C VAL A 39 4.07 -1.47 3.76
N VAL A 40 4.19 -1.47 2.43
CA VAL A 40 3.90 -2.64 1.61
C VAL A 40 4.89 -3.77 1.90
N SER A 41 6.17 -3.46 2.10
CA SER A 41 7.17 -4.45 2.55
C SER A 41 6.78 -5.06 3.89
N SER A 42 6.35 -4.25 4.85
CA SER A 42 5.95 -4.73 6.17
C SER A 42 4.72 -5.64 6.09
N CYS A 43 3.68 -5.25 5.35
CA CYS A 43 2.49 -6.07 5.13
C CYS A 43 2.81 -7.40 4.46
N ARG A 44 3.64 -7.40 3.41
CA ARG A 44 4.04 -8.62 2.70
C ARG A 44 4.84 -9.56 3.61
N ASN A 45 5.78 -9.03 4.38
CA ASN A 45 6.61 -9.82 5.31
C ASN A 45 5.80 -10.46 6.44
N THR A 46 4.66 -9.88 6.82
CA THR A 46 3.75 -10.44 7.84
C THR A 46 2.59 -11.25 7.25
N GLY A 47 2.56 -11.45 5.93
CA GLY A 47 1.52 -12.21 5.23
C GLY A 47 0.19 -11.46 5.05
N LEU A 48 0.14 -10.16 5.37
CA LEU A 48 -1.02 -9.30 5.17
C LEU A 48 -1.13 -8.81 3.71
N ASN A 49 -1.23 -9.76 2.78
CA ASN A 49 -1.20 -9.49 1.34
C ASN A 49 -2.35 -8.59 0.88
N GLU A 50 -3.58 -8.83 1.35
CA GLU A 50 -4.74 -8.00 1.01
C GLU A 50 -4.58 -6.55 1.51
N ALA A 51 -3.91 -6.36 2.65
CA ALA A 51 -3.63 -5.02 3.17
C ALA A 51 -2.58 -4.28 2.32
N ALA A 52 -1.56 -5.00 1.84
CA ALA A 52 -0.60 -4.45 0.88
C ALA A 52 -1.30 -4.05 -0.43
N ASP A 53 -2.14 -4.93 -0.97
CA ASP A 53 -2.90 -4.70 -2.20
C ASP A 53 -3.83 -3.48 -2.06
N ALA A 54 -4.53 -3.34 -0.93
CA ALA A 54 -5.38 -2.18 -0.65
C ALA A 54 -4.60 -0.85 -0.62
N VAL A 55 -3.39 -0.83 -0.06
CA VAL A 55 -2.52 0.35 -0.09
C VAL A 55 -2.12 0.70 -1.52
N LEU A 56 -1.72 -0.30 -2.33
CA LEU A 56 -1.33 -0.10 -3.72
C LEU A 56 -2.51 0.36 -4.60
N THR A 57 -3.71 -0.18 -4.38
CA THR A 57 -4.93 0.30 -5.04
C THR A 57 -5.19 1.76 -4.70
N SER A 58 -5.12 2.16 -3.43
CA SER A 58 -5.27 3.56 -3.03
C SER A 58 -4.21 4.48 -3.65
N VAL A 59 -2.96 4.00 -3.82
CA VAL A 59 -1.94 4.76 -4.57
C VAL A 59 -2.38 4.98 -6.02
N SER A 60 -2.91 3.97 -6.71
CA SER A 60 -3.33 4.09 -8.12
C SER A 60 -4.48 5.09 -8.34
N GLU A 61 -5.31 5.27 -7.31
CA GLU A 61 -6.44 6.20 -7.30
C GLU A 61 -6.01 7.66 -7.09
N ARG A 62 -4.73 7.94 -6.79
CA ARG A 62 -4.25 9.32 -6.62
C ARG A 62 -4.45 10.13 -7.91
N SER A 63 -5.00 11.33 -7.75
CA SER A 63 -5.15 12.32 -8.84
C SER A 63 -3.80 12.80 -9.38
N ASP A 64 -2.79 12.88 -8.50
CA ASP A 64 -1.42 13.23 -8.87
C ASP A 64 -0.71 12.04 -9.52
N ARG A 65 -0.70 12.02 -10.86
CA ARG A 65 -0.06 10.96 -11.65
C ARG A 65 1.46 10.92 -11.49
N GLN A 66 2.11 12.05 -11.20
CA GLN A 66 3.54 12.06 -10.92
C GLN A 66 3.83 11.35 -9.59
N ALA A 67 2.97 11.52 -8.58
CA ALA A 67 3.09 10.79 -7.33
C ALA A 67 2.95 9.27 -7.53
N VAL A 68 2.01 8.81 -8.37
CA VAL A 68 1.85 7.39 -8.74
C VAL A 68 3.11 6.85 -9.41
N LEU A 69 3.68 7.59 -10.37
CA LEU A 69 4.91 7.21 -11.06
C LEU A 69 6.11 7.17 -10.12
N ASN A 70 6.21 8.11 -9.17
CA ASN A 70 7.28 8.12 -8.18
C ASN A 70 7.22 6.89 -7.26
N VAL A 71 6.02 6.47 -6.84
CA VAL A 71 5.84 5.22 -6.09
C VAL A 71 6.25 4.03 -6.96
N THR A 72 5.72 3.94 -8.18
CA THR A 72 6.04 2.84 -9.11
C THR A 72 7.55 2.71 -9.35
N ALA A 73 8.24 3.84 -9.55
CA ALA A 73 9.69 3.89 -9.71
C ALA A 73 10.42 3.42 -8.45
N ALA A 74 9.99 3.81 -7.25
CA ALA A 74 10.60 3.34 -6.01
C ALA A 74 10.52 1.82 -5.86
N PHE A 75 9.38 1.22 -6.21
CA PHE A 75 9.21 -0.24 -6.20
C PHE A 75 10.08 -0.93 -7.26
N GLN A 76 10.15 -0.36 -8.47
CA GLN A 76 11.02 -0.89 -9.53
C GLN A 76 12.50 -0.88 -9.12
N GLN A 77 12.99 0.21 -8.51
CA GLN A 77 14.37 0.32 -8.02
C GLN A 77 14.66 -0.64 -6.86
N ALA A 78 13.65 -0.96 -6.05
CA ALA A 78 13.75 -1.94 -4.98
C ALA A 78 13.64 -3.41 -5.45
N GLY A 79 13.51 -3.68 -6.76
CA GLY A 79 13.36 -5.03 -7.30
C GLY A 79 11.99 -5.67 -7.02
N ARG A 80 10.99 -4.86 -6.66
CA ARG A 80 9.64 -5.32 -6.28
C ARG A 80 8.74 -5.48 -7.50
N HIS A 81 9.14 -6.33 -8.43
CA HIS A 81 8.51 -6.44 -9.75
C HIS A 81 7.04 -6.89 -9.72
N ASP A 82 6.66 -7.73 -8.76
CA ASP A 82 5.26 -8.18 -8.60
C ASP A 82 4.35 -7.02 -8.18
N ASP A 83 4.79 -6.19 -7.23
CA ASP A 83 4.02 -5.02 -6.80
C ASP A 83 3.98 -3.92 -7.88
N VAL A 84 5.05 -3.78 -8.68
CA VAL A 84 5.02 -2.92 -9.89
C VAL A 84 3.97 -3.42 -10.87
N SER A 85 3.95 -4.72 -11.13
CA SER A 85 2.99 -5.33 -12.05
C SER A 85 1.55 -5.13 -11.56
N TYR A 86 1.32 -5.29 -10.26
CA TYR A 86 0.05 -5.01 -9.63
C TYR A 86 -0.36 -3.53 -9.79
N LEU A 87 0.51 -2.59 -9.42
CA LEU A 87 0.28 -1.14 -9.55
C LEU A 87 -0.09 -0.75 -10.97
N LEU A 88 0.64 -1.27 -11.96
CA LEU A 88 0.35 -1.02 -13.36
C LEU A 88 -1.02 -1.57 -13.75
N ALA A 89 -1.36 -2.80 -13.34
CA ALA A 89 -2.66 -3.41 -13.66
C ALA A 89 -3.86 -2.65 -13.07
N VAL A 90 -3.74 -2.15 -11.84
CA VAL A 90 -4.83 -1.39 -11.20
C VAL A 90 -4.92 0.06 -11.68
N SER A 91 -3.85 0.62 -12.24
CA SER A 91 -3.84 2.02 -12.71
C SER A 91 -4.44 2.23 -14.11
N VAL A 92 -4.78 1.17 -14.85
CA VAL A 92 -5.35 1.24 -16.23
C VAL A 92 -6.89 1.20 -16.24
N GLN A 93 -7.53 1.29 -15.07
CA GLN A 93 -8.99 1.34 -14.92
C GLN A 93 -9.52 2.78 -14.99
#